data_AF-A0A6G7P5R4-F1
#
_entry.id   AF-A0A6G7P5R4-F1
#
_cell.length_a   1.000
_cell.length_b   1.000
_cell.length_c   1.000
_cell.angle_alpha   90.00
_cell.angle_beta   90.00
_cell.angle_gamma   90.00
#
_symmetry.space_group_name_H-M   'P 1'
#
loop_
_entity.id
_entity.type
_entity.pdbx_description
1 polymer ?
#
loop_
_entity_poly.entity_id
_entity_poly.type
_entity_poly.pdbx_seq_one_letter_code
_entity_poly.pdbx_strand_id
1 'polypeptide(L)'
;MAGRGPAPKDPERRQRRNAARDLAVVAEAPVGVPEPPAPPAGLLKRTRDRWADYWASPVSKLADPVSDLPALERLFALYDDLERSTAAVKKTGHMVTGSQGQAVLNPLLRHIQQTQAEVRQLEDRFGLSPRARLSLNVTLGEAAKSLADLNSEFLAGGDDDDDPRFDVIAGQDVIDGETA
;
A
#
# COMPACT_ATOMS: atom_id res chain seq x y z
N MET A 1 -32.17 45.65 -30.64
CA MET A 1 -31.15 46.37 -29.84
C MET A 1 -30.60 45.43 -28.78
N ALA A 2 -29.45 44.78 -29.05
CA ALA A 2 -28.84 43.83 -28.11
C ALA A 2 -27.94 44.58 -27.11
N GLY A 3 -28.18 44.39 -25.81
CA GLY A 3 -27.42 45.03 -24.74
C GLY A 3 -26.00 44.46 -24.62
N ARG A 4 -25.02 45.36 -24.53
CA ARG A 4 -23.60 45.03 -24.36
C ARG A 4 -23.39 44.44 -22.95
N GLY A 5 -22.79 43.26 -22.87
CA GLY A 5 -22.46 42.62 -21.60
C GLY A 5 -21.53 43.47 -20.72
N PRO A 6 -21.46 43.17 -19.41
CA PRO A 6 -20.69 43.95 -18.44
C PRO A 6 -19.20 43.98 -18.79
N ALA A 7 -18.56 45.13 -18.51
CA ALA A 7 -17.15 45.36 -18.82
C ALA A 7 -16.23 44.32 -18.13
N PRO A 8 -15.16 43.86 -18.81
CA PRO A 8 -14.21 42.92 -18.23
C PRO A 8 -13.58 43.47 -16.94
N LYS A 9 -13.41 42.61 -15.94
CA LYS A 9 -12.79 42.99 -14.67
C LYS A 9 -11.32 43.38 -14.87
N ASP A 10 -10.90 44.38 -14.09
CA ASP A 10 -9.54 44.92 -14.02
C ASP A 10 -8.48 43.80 -13.90
N PRO A 11 -7.42 43.78 -14.73
CA PRO A 11 -6.41 42.72 -14.74
C PRO A 11 -5.84 42.35 -13.37
N GLU A 12 -5.63 43.33 -12.48
CA GLU A 12 -5.07 43.12 -11.14
C GLU A 12 -6.04 42.42 -10.19
N ARG A 13 -7.34 42.48 -10.48
CA ARG A 13 -8.40 41.86 -9.66
C ARG A 13 -8.81 40.48 -10.17
N ARG A 14 -8.12 39.96 -11.18
CA ARG A 14 -8.34 38.62 -11.74
C ARG A 14 -7.59 37.59 -10.89
N GLN A 15 -8.33 36.85 -10.07
CA GLN A 15 -7.79 35.61 -9.49
C GLN A 15 -7.58 34.59 -10.60
N ARG A 16 -6.31 34.32 -10.95
CA ARG A 16 -5.93 33.22 -11.84
C ARG A 16 -6.23 31.91 -11.13
N ARG A 17 -7.35 31.26 -11.50
CA ARG A 17 -7.70 29.91 -11.03
C ARG A 17 -6.79 28.82 -11.62
N ASN A 18 -6.05 29.15 -12.68
CA ASN A 18 -5.19 28.23 -13.44
C ASN A 18 -3.71 28.58 -13.30
N ALA A 19 -3.27 29.08 -12.13
CA ALA A 19 -1.84 29.15 -11.86
C ALA A 19 -1.31 27.71 -11.78
N ALA A 20 -0.31 27.39 -12.62
CA ALA A 20 0.38 26.11 -12.56
C ALA A 20 0.88 25.91 -11.14
N ARG A 21 0.46 24.81 -10.51
CA ARG A 21 1.04 24.39 -9.24
C ARG A 21 2.35 23.72 -9.58
N ASP A 22 3.44 24.18 -8.98
CA ASP A 22 4.70 23.44 -9.00
C ASP A 22 4.45 22.05 -8.40
N LEU A 23 4.41 21.05 -9.26
CA LEU A 23 4.40 19.66 -8.85
C LEU A 23 5.83 19.34 -8.43
N ALA A 24 6.11 19.47 -7.14
CA ALA A 24 7.35 19.00 -6.57
C ALA A 24 7.34 17.46 -6.59
N VAL A 25 8.43 16.86 -7.09
CA VAL A 25 8.73 15.46 -6.84
C VAL A 25 8.76 15.30 -5.32
N VAL A 26 7.85 14.47 -4.78
CA VAL A 26 7.94 14.06 -3.38
C VAL A 26 9.23 13.28 -3.27
N ALA A 27 10.29 13.94 -2.79
CA ALA A 27 11.50 13.26 -2.39
C ALA A 27 11.06 12.18 -1.40
N GLU A 28 11.35 10.92 -1.75
CA GLU A 28 11.14 9.79 -0.86
C GLU A 28 11.85 10.15 0.45
N ALA A 29 11.07 10.56 1.45
CA ALA A 29 11.63 10.81 2.77
C ALA A 29 12.36 9.52 3.16
N PRO A 30 13.57 9.59 3.75
CA PRO A 30 14.18 8.40 4.28
C PRO A 30 13.21 7.85 5.31
N VAL A 31 12.43 6.84 4.91
CA VAL A 31 11.47 6.17 5.79
C VAL A 31 12.37 5.45 6.78
N GLY A 32 12.65 6.11 7.91
CA GLY A 32 13.23 5.44 9.06
C GLY A 32 12.42 4.17 9.26
N VAL A 33 13.11 3.03 9.41
CA VAL A 33 12.45 1.73 9.56
C VAL A 33 11.36 1.92 10.61
N PRO A 34 10.06 1.83 10.24
CA PRO A 34 8.99 2.06 11.20
C PRO A 34 9.23 1.14 12.38
N GLU A 35 9.11 1.67 13.60
CA GLU A 35 9.19 0.82 14.78
C GLU A 35 8.14 -0.29 14.62
N PRO A 36 8.54 -1.57 14.77
CA PRO A 36 7.63 -2.67 14.51
C PRO A 36 6.40 -2.55 15.40
N PRO A 37 5.19 -2.74 14.85
CA PRO A 37 3.96 -2.58 15.60
C PRO A 37 3.94 -3.54 16.80
N ALA A 38 3.26 -3.13 17.87
CA ALA A 38 3.09 -3.99 19.03
C ALA A 38 2.29 -5.25 18.65
N PRO A 39 2.65 -6.44 19.17
CA PRO A 39 1.88 -7.65 18.91
C PRO A 39 0.48 -7.57 19.53
N PRO A 40 -0.52 -8.25 18.96
CA PRO A 40 -1.84 -8.39 19.57
C PRO A 40 -1.78 -8.87 21.03
N ALA A 41 -2.70 -8.35 21.85
CA ALA A 41 -2.81 -8.74 23.24
C ALA A 41 -3.24 -10.22 23.39
N GLY A 42 -2.78 -10.89 24.45
CA GLY A 42 -3.22 -12.25 24.81
C GLY A 42 -2.54 -13.40 24.06
N LEU A 43 -1.65 -13.10 23.12
CA LEU A 43 -0.86 -14.10 22.39
C LEU A 43 0.07 -14.90 23.30
N LEU A 44 0.26 -16.19 22.98
CA LEU A 44 1.30 -17.03 23.56
C LEU A 44 2.69 -16.43 23.30
N LYS A 45 3.64 -16.75 24.20
CA LYS A 45 5.03 -16.29 24.05
C LYS A 45 5.59 -16.63 22.66
N ARG A 46 5.39 -17.86 22.20
CA ARG A 46 5.87 -18.33 20.90
C ARG A 46 5.33 -17.50 19.73
N THR A 47 4.04 -17.16 19.77
CA THR A 47 3.40 -16.32 18.74
C THR A 47 3.94 -14.89 18.76
N ARG A 48 4.22 -14.34 19.95
CA ARG A 48 4.88 -13.02 20.08
C ARG A 48 6.30 -13.04 19.55
N ASP A 49 7.07 -14.09 19.84
CA ASP A 49 8.42 -14.25 19.32
C ASP A 49 8.38 -14.30 17.78
N ARG A 50 7.43 -15.04 17.21
CA ARG A 50 7.20 -15.10 15.76
C ARG A 50 6.81 -13.74 15.14
N TRP A 51 6.04 -12.93 15.86
CA TRP A 51 5.67 -11.58 15.43
C TRP A 51 6.92 -10.70 15.32
N ALA A 52 7.78 -10.73 16.34
CA ALA A 52 9.04 -10.00 16.33
C ALA A 52 9.95 -10.49 15.18
N ASP A 53 10.06 -11.81 14.99
CA ASP A 53 10.84 -12.40 13.89
C ASP A 53 10.36 -11.97 12.52
N TYR A 54 9.03 -11.87 12.31
CA TYR A 54 8.46 -11.39 11.05
C TYR A 54 8.90 -9.97 10.76
N TRP A 55 8.72 -9.06 11.72
CA TRP A 55 9.07 -7.65 11.52
C TRP A 55 10.59 -7.42 11.40
N ALA A 56 11.40 -8.28 12.01
CA ALA A 56 12.86 -8.30 11.82
C ALA A 56 13.30 -8.88 10.46
N SER A 57 12.42 -9.58 9.74
CA SER A 57 12.76 -10.23 8.48
C SER A 57 12.75 -9.26 7.29
N PRO A 58 13.48 -9.54 6.19
CA PRO A 58 13.40 -8.74 4.97
C PRO A 58 12.00 -8.70 4.33
N VAL A 59 11.14 -9.68 4.62
CA VAL A 59 9.78 -9.77 4.05
C VAL A 59 8.86 -8.71 4.62
N SER A 60 9.08 -8.24 5.86
CA SER A 60 8.25 -7.20 6.47
C SER A 60 8.30 -5.88 5.69
N LYS A 61 9.38 -5.63 4.96
CA LYS A 61 9.54 -4.46 4.09
C LYS A 61 8.55 -4.42 2.92
N LEU A 62 7.97 -5.57 2.57
CA LEU A 62 6.97 -5.69 1.51
C LEU A 62 5.54 -5.44 2.02
N ALA A 63 5.33 -5.47 3.34
CA ALA A 63 4.03 -5.23 3.93
C ALA A 63 3.88 -3.75 4.30
N ASP A 64 2.74 -3.16 3.95
CA ASP A 64 2.38 -1.82 4.38
C ASP A 64 1.85 -1.88 5.84
N PRO A 65 2.54 -1.26 6.81
CA PRO A 65 2.12 -1.27 8.21
C PRO A 65 0.75 -0.65 8.48
N VAL A 66 0.17 0.10 7.53
CA VAL A 66 -1.17 0.70 7.67
C VAL A 66 -2.24 -0.21 7.09
N SER A 67 -2.11 -0.66 5.84
CA SER A 67 -3.15 -1.46 5.18
C SER A 67 -3.13 -2.93 5.57
N ASP A 68 -1.93 -3.49 5.77
CA ASP A 68 -1.76 -4.93 5.89
C ASP A 68 -1.80 -5.41 7.33
N LEU A 69 -1.62 -4.49 8.29
CA LEU A 69 -1.55 -4.78 9.71
C LEU A 69 -2.79 -5.57 10.23
N PRO A 70 -4.05 -5.20 9.94
CA PRO A 70 -5.20 -5.97 10.44
C PRO A 70 -5.21 -7.42 9.94
N ALA A 71 -4.77 -7.66 8.71
CA ALA A 71 -4.72 -9.01 8.14
C ALA A 71 -3.50 -9.81 8.66
N LEU A 72 -2.39 -9.14 8.96
CA LEU A 72 -1.26 -9.74 9.69
C LEU A 72 -1.65 -10.11 11.12
N GLU A 73 -2.27 -9.20 11.88
CA GLU A 73 -2.76 -9.48 13.25
C GLU A 73 -3.67 -10.71 13.27
N ARG A 74 -4.58 -10.83 12.28
CA ARG A 74 -5.42 -12.02 12.10
C ARG A 74 -4.60 -13.28 11.87
N LEU A 75 -3.59 -13.25 10.99
CA LEU A 75 -2.71 -14.41 10.76
C LEU A 75 -2.03 -14.87 12.06
N PHE A 76 -1.51 -13.93 12.85
CA PHE A 76 -0.85 -14.26 14.11
C PHE A 76 -1.82 -14.77 15.17
N ALA A 77 -3.05 -14.24 15.24
CA ALA A 77 -4.10 -14.81 16.07
C ALA A 77 -4.45 -16.26 15.67
N LEU A 78 -4.47 -16.58 14.36
CA LEU A 78 -4.71 -17.94 13.87
C LEU A 78 -3.57 -18.90 14.21
N TYR A 79 -2.30 -18.45 14.20
CA TYR A 79 -1.19 -19.26 14.70
C TYR A 79 -1.35 -19.60 16.19
N ASP A 80 -1.76 -18.61 16.99
CA ASP A 80 -2.01 -18.78 18.42
C ASP A 80 -3.12 -19.81 18.68
N ASP A 81 -4.22 -19.67 17.94
CA ASP A 81 -5.38 -20.56 18.02
C ASP A 81 -5.02 -22.00 17.59
N LEU A 82 -4.23 -22.16 16.51
CA LEU A 82 -3.73 -23.48 16.10
C LEU A 82 -2.89 -24.14 17.19
N GLU A 83 -2.00 -23.38 17.84
CA GLU A 83 -1.14 -23.91 18.89
C GLU A 83 -1.97 -24.35 20.11
N ARG A 84 -2.94 -23.53 20.53
CA ARG A 84 -3.87 -23.86 21.62
C ARG A 84 -4.75 -25.07 21.29
N SER A 85 -5.33 -25.10 20.10
CA SER A 85 -6.19 -26.19 19.64
C SER A 85 -5.42 -27.50 19.52
N THR A 86 -4.21 -27.45 18.99
CA THR A 86 -3.33 -28.63 18.90
C THR A 86 -2.92 -29.13 20.28
N ALA A 87 -2.58 -28.22 21.21
CA ALA A 87 -2.26 -28.59 22.59
C ALA A 87 -3.48 -29.22 23.31
N ALA A 88 -4.69 -28.69 23.08
CA ALA A 88 -5.92 -29.24 23.62
C ALA A 88 -6.21 -30.65 23.08
N VAL A 89 -6.05 -30.88 21.78
CA VAL A 89 -6.17 -32.22 21.17
C VAL A 89 -5.10 -33.17 21.72
N LYS A 90 -3.86 -32.71 21.89
CA LYS A 90 -2.78 -33.53 22.48
C LYS A 90 -3.13 -33.99 23.90
N LYS A 91 -3.81 -33.15 24.68
CA LYS A 91 -4.24 -33.47 26.05
C LYS A 91 -5.47 -34.37 26.10
N THR A 92 -6.43 -34.17 25.21
CA THR A 92 -7.74 -34.85 25.22
C THR A 92 -7.78 -36.12 24.36
N GLY A 93 -6.87 -36.24 23.39
CA GLY A 93 -6.85 -37.31 22.41
C GLY A 93 -7.64 -36.98 21.13
N HIS A 94 -7.43 -37.80 20.10
CA HIS A 94 -8.15 -37.68 18.82
C HIS A 94 -9.60 -38.17 18.91
N MET A 95 -9.89 -39.06 19.85
CA MET A 95 -11.23 -39.57 20.14
C MET A 95 -11.65 -39.09 21.52
N VAL A 96 -12.86 -38.57 21.64
CA VAL A 96 -13.45 -38.09 22.91
C VAL A 96 -14.81 -38.74 23.11
N THR A 97 -15.30 -38.77 24.35
CA THR A 97 -16.63 -39.29 24.66
C THR A 97 -17.70 -38.31 24.18
N GLY A 98 -18.58 -38.77 23.29
CA GLY A 98 -19.74 -38.02 22.81
C GLY A 98 -20.86 -37.94 23.85
N SER A 99 -21.88 -37.13 23.57
CA SER A 99 -23.00 -36.91 24.49
C SER A 99 -23.81 -38.17 24.82
N GLN A 100 -23.82 -39.17 23.92
CA GLN A 100 -24.48 -40.47 24.15
C GLN A 100 -23.50 -41.56 24.65
N GLY A 101 -22.30 -41.17 25.12
CA GLY A 101 -21.29 -42.08 25.67
C GLY A 101 -20.43 -42.82 24.64
N GLN A 102 -20.68 -42.65 23.34
CA GLN A 102 -19.91 -43.25 22.25
C GLN A 102 -18.60 -42.49 21.97
N ALA A 103 -17.57 -43.19 21.51
CA ALA A 103 -16.33 -42.54 21.08
C ALA A 103 -16.56 -41.77 19.76
N VAL A 104 -16.34 -40.46 19.77
CA VAL A 104 -16.46 -39.58 18.60
C VAL A 104 -15.13 -38.88 18.31
N LEU A 105 -14.92 -38.48 17.05
CA LEU A 105 -13.78 -37.68 16.67
C LEU A 105 -13.80 -36.34 17.41
N ASN A 106 -12.66 -35.91 17.95
CA ASN A 106 -12.53 -34.65 18.66
C ASN A 106 -12.95 -33.47 17.74
N PRO A 107 -13.95 -32.66 18.14
CA PRO A 107 -14.44 -31.54 17.33
C PRO A 107 -13.35 -30.55 16.92
N LEU A 108 -12.31 -30.40 17.76
CA LEU A 108 -11.19 -29.51 17.48
C LEU A 108 -10.38 -29.92 16.25
N LEU A 109 -10.43 -31.18 15.81
CA LEU A 109 -9.72 -31.62 14.61
C LEU A 109 -10.26 -30.95 13.35
N ARG A 110 -11.59 -30.75 13.27
CA ARG A 110 -12.20 -30.01 12.17
C ARG A 110 -11.82 -28.53 12.22
N HIS A 111 -11.85 -27.94 13.42
CA HIS A 111 -11.45 -26.56 13.65
C HIS A 111 -9.99 -26.33 13.21
N ILE A 112 -9.06 -27.19 13.64
CA ILE A 112 -7.64 -27.14 13.23
C ILE A 112 -7.50 -27.20 11.70
N GLN A 113 -8.22 -28.09 11.02
CA GLN A 113 -8.16 -28.18 9.56
C GLN A 113 -8.62 -26.89 8.87
N GLN A 114 -9.68 -26.24 9.38
CA GLN A 114 -10.19 -24.99 8.84
C GLN A 114 -9.21 -23.84 9.09
N THR A 115 -8.73 -23.68 10.32
CA THR A 115 -7.75 -22.66 10.69
C THR A 115 -6.45 -22.82 9.88
N GLN A 116 -5.98 -24.06 9.65
CA GLN A 116 -4.81 -24.31 8.78
C GLN A 116 -5.03 -23.87 7.33
N ALA A 117 -6.23 -24.04 6.79
CA ALA A 117 -6.52 -23.61 5.43
C ALA A 117 -6.49 -22.08 5.32
N GLU A 118 -7.05 -21.39 6.30
CA GLU A 118 -7.03 -19.92 6.36
C GLU A 118 -5.61 -19.37 6.55
N VAL A 119 -4.82 -19.99 7.43
CA VAL A 119 -3.40 -19.67 7.62
C VAL A 119 -2.63 -19.75 6.31
N ARG A 120 -2.77 -20.84 5.54
CA ARG A 120 -2.07 -20.99 4.25
C ARG A 120 -2.44 -19.87 3.27
N GLN A 121 -3.72 -19.47 3.21
CA GLN A 121 -4.15 -18.39 2.33
C GLN A 121 -3.52 -17.06 2.70
N LEU A 122 -3.41 -16.75 4.00
CA LEU A 122 -2.77 -15.52 4.46
C LEU A 122 -1.24 -15.59 4.30
N GLU A 123 -0.62 -16.74 4.60
CA GLU A 123 0.82 -16.98 4.38
C GLU A 123 1.22 -16.75 2.92
N ASP A 124 0.41 -17.23 1.97
CA ASP A 124 0.66 -17.04 0.54
C ASP A 124 0.45 -15.59 0.11
N ARG A 125 -0.51 -14.86 0.69
CA ARG A 125 -0.71 -13.43 0.40
C ARG A 125 0.44 -12.56 0.91
N PHE A 126 1.00 -12.89 2.08
CA PHE A 126 2.09 -12.13 2.70
C PHE A 126 3.49 -12.60 2.31
N GLY A 127 3.63 -13.52 1.36
CA GLY A 127 4.95 -13.97 0.93
C GLY A 127 5.71 -14.74 2.01
N LEU A 128 5.02 -15.45 2.90
CA LEU A 128 5.70 -16.24 3.94
C LEU A 128 6.24 -17.56 3.39
N SER A 129 5.62 -18.09 2.32
CA SER A 129 6.13 -19.26 1.59
C SER A 129 7.19 -18.86 0.54
N PRO A 130 8.23 -19.67 0.28
CA PRO A 130 9.24 -19.36 -0.74
C PRO A 130 8.64 -19.10 -2.13
N ARG A 131 7.59 -19.86 -2.50
CA ARG A 131 6.87 -19.68 -3.76
C ARG A 131 6.15 -18.33 -3.80
N ALA A 132 5.45 -17.95 -2.74
CA ALA A 132 4.78 -16.66 -2.66
C ALA A 132 5.77 -15.49 -2.75
N ARG A 133 6.94 -15.60 -2.11
CA ARG A 133 8.01 -14.57 -2.23
C ARG A 133 8.48 -14.38 -3.65
N LEU A 134 8.76 -15.49 -4.35
CA LEU A 134 9.19 -15.43 -5.74
C LEU A 134 8.11 -14.77 -6.61
N SER A 135 6.84 -15.11 -6.39
CA SER A 135 5.72 -14.50 -7.12
C SER A 135 5.62 -13.00 -6.85
N LEU A 136 5.67 -12.57 -5.58
CA LEU A 136 5.57 -11.15 -5.21
C LEU A 136 6.74 -10.33 -5.75
N ASN A 137 7.97 -10.86 -5.70
CA ASN A 137 9.15 -10.18 -6.24
C ASN A 137 9.06 -9.98 -7.76
N VAL A 138 8.52 -10.95 -8.51
CA VAL A 138 8.31 -10.82 -9.96
C VAL A 138 7.30 -9.71 -10.24
N THR A 139 6.17 -9.71 -9.55
CA THR A 139 5.12 -8.69 -9.73
C THR A 139 5.60 -7.29 -9.36
N LEU A 140 6.37 -7.14 -8.27
CA LEU A 140 7.00 -5.87 -7.89
C LEU A 140 8.02 -5.41 -8.94
N GLY A 141 8.81 -6.33 -9.50
CA GLY A 141 9.76 -6.03 -10.56
C GLY A 141 9.09 -5.54 -11.85
N GLU A 142 7.99 -6.20 -12.26
CA GLU A 142 7.17 -5.78 -13.41
C GLU A 142 6.52 -4.41 -13.18
N ALA A 143 5.97 -4.17 -11.98
CA ALA A 143 5.38 -2.89 -11.62
C ALA A 143 6.42 -1.74 -11.62
N ALA A 144 7.62 -1.99 -11.09
CA ALA A 144 8.71 -1.01 -11.10
C ALA A 144 9.16 -0.68 -12.52
N LYS A 145 9.25 -1.70 -13.40
CA LYS A 145 9.55 -1.49 -14.82
C LYS A 145 8.46 -0.67 -15.51
N SER A 146 7.18 -1.00 -15.30
CA SER A 146 6.07 -0.23 -15.88
C SER A 146 6.06 1.22 -15.40
N LEU A 147 6.37 1.49 -14.14
CA LEU A 147 6.51 2.86 -13.62
C LEU A 147 7.67 3.61 -14.27
N ALA A 148 8.82 2.94 -14.46
CA ALA A 148 9.97 3.53 -15.14
C ALA A 148 9.66 3.85 -16.61
N ASP A 149 8.96 2.96 -17.31
CA ASP A 149 8.54 3.16 -18.69
C ASP A 149 7.60 4.37 -18.81
N LEU A 150 6.58 4.48 -17.94
CA LEU A 150 5.68 5.64 -17.88
C LEU A 150 6.42 6.97 -17.58
N ASN A 151 7.36 6.95 -16.65
CA ASN A 151 8.16 8.14 -16.35
C ASN A 151 9.03 8.53 -17.54
N SER A 152 9.57 7.56 -18.30
CA SER A 152 10.40 7.84 -19.47
C SER A 152 9.62 8.47 -20.61
N GLU A 153 8.37 8.06 -20.84
CA GLU A 153 7.48 8.65 -21.84
C GLU A 153 7.16 10.11 -21.51
N PHE A 154 6.89 10.42 -20.23
CA PHE A 154 6.62 11.78 -19.78
C PHE A 154 7.85 12.69 -19.91
N LEU A 155 9.05 12.19 -19.58
CA LEU A 155 10.29 12.95 -19.70
C LEU A 155 10.74 13.16 -21.15
N ALA A 156 10.38 12.26 -22.07
CA ALA A 156 10.72 12.38 -23.49
C ALA A 156 9.77 13.32 -24.28
N GLY A 157 8.58 13.62 -23.75
CA GLY A 157 7.59 14.50 -24.40
C GLY A 157 7.71 15.99 -24.05
N GLY A 158 8.76 16.39 -23.33
CA GLY A 158 9.01 17.77 -22.87
C GLY A 158 10.07 18.53 -23.68
N ASP A 159 10.08 18.40 -25.00
CA ASP A 159 10.75 19.39 -25.85
C ASP A 159 9.90 20.68 -25.82
N ASP A 160 10.23 21.57 -24.88
CA ASP A 160 9.66 22.91 -24.69
C ASP A 160 9.95 23.88 -25.87
N ASP A 161 10.44 23.40 -27.01
CA ASP A 161 10.82 24.22 -28.17
C ASP A 161 9.63 24.60 -29.08
N ASP A 162 8.44 24.01 -28.89
CA ASP A 162 7.27 24.21 -29.76
C ASP A 162 6.00 24.56 -28.95
N ASP A 163 6.14 25.30 -27.83
CA ASP A 163 4.98 25.87 -27.12
C ASP A 163 4.59 27.23 -27.75
N PRO A 164 3.48 27.30 -28.53
CA PRO A 164 3.06 28.50 -29.27
C PRO A 164 2.67 29.68 -28.36
N ARG A 165 2.74 29.50 -27.04
CA ARG A 165 2.53 30.57 -26.04
C ARG A 165 3.76 31.47 -25.87
N PHE A 166 4.96 31.05 -26.29
CA PHE A 166 6.17 31.87 -26.20
C PHE A 166 6.37 32.83 -27.40
N ASP A 167 5.71 32.57 -28.53
CA ASP A 167 5.88 33.36 -29.77
C ASP A 167 5.25 34.77 -29.74
N VAL A 168 4.43 35.10 -28.73
CA VAL A 168 3.56 36.30 -28.78
C VAL A 168 4.24 37.58 -28.25
N ILE A 169 5.48 37.54 -27.73
CA ILE A 169 6.09 38.69 -27.04
C ILE A 169 7.03 39.53 -27.93
N ALA A 170 7.45 39.03 -29.11
CA ALA A 170 8.38 39.75 -29.98
C ALA A 170 7.66 40.60 -31.04
N GLY A 171 7.06 41.73 -30.65
CA GLY A 171 6.66 42.73 -31.64
C GLY A 171 5.72 43.81 -31.16
N GLN A 172 6.26 44.87 -30.52
CA GLN A 172 5.92 46.28 -30.78
C GLN A 172 6.63 47.18 -29.77
N ASP A 173 7.85 47.63 -30.11
CA ASP A 173 8.39 48.89 -29.64
C ASP A 173 8.60 49.79 -30.86
N VAL A 174 7.60 50.63 -31.16
CA VAL A 174 7.80 51.85 -31.96
C VAL A 174 7.40 53.00 -31.04
N ILE A 175 8.42 53.60 -30.45
CA ILE A 175 8.33 54.79 -29.63
C ILE A 175 8.45 55.97 -30.59
N ASP A 176 7.32 56.53 -31.04
CA ASP A 176 7.32 57.86 -31.65
C ASP A 176 7.24 58.89 -30.53
N GLY A 177 8.37 59.55 -30.29
CA GLY A 177 8.41 60.81 -29.56
C GLY A 177 7.98 61.95 -30.47
N GLU A 178 7.16 62.86 -29.95
CA GLU A 178 7.19 64.25 -30.41
C GLU A 178 6.92 65.20 -29.25
N THR A 179 7.86 66.13 -29.14
CA THR A 179 7.99 67.28 -28.25
C THR A 179 6.98 68.39 -28.52
N ALA A 180 6.74 69.19 -27.46
CA ALA A 180 6.40 70.62 -27.39
C ALA A 180 4.99 70.95 -26.87
#